data_AF-W1YC62-F1
#
_entry.id   AF-W1YC62-F1
#
_cell.length_a   1.000
_cell.length_b   1.000
_cell.length_c   1.000
_cell.angle_alpha   90.00
_cell.angle_beta   90.00
_cell.angle_gamma   90.00
#
_symmetry.space_group_name_H-M   'P 1'
#
loop_
_entity.id
_entity.type
_entity.pdbx_description
1 polymer ?
#
loop_
_entity_poly.entity_id
_entity_poly.type
_entity_poly.pdbx_seq_one_letter_code
_entity_poly.pdbx_strand_id
1 'polypeptide(L)' 'LAKLVEDAGDEVVGMAIAIEKSFQPGRERLEHAGYRVESLVRIKEFKDNGCVFIED' A
#
# COMPACT_ATOMS: atom_id res chain seq x y z
N LEU A 1 -5.47 5.30 10.13
CA LEU A 1 -6.58 5.72 9.24
C LEU A 1 -7.66 4.67 9.18
N ALA A 2 -7.35 3.42 8.80
CA ALA A 2 -8.33 2.32 8.83
C ALA A 2 -9.08 2.21 10.17
N LYS A 3 -8.31 2.18 11.28
CA LYS A 3 -8.89 2.22 12.63
C LYS A 3 -9.83 3.38 12.91
N LEU A 4 -9.62 4.57 12.33
CA LEU A 4 -10.54 5.70 12.54
C LEU A 4 -11.88 5.49 11.84
N VAL A 5 -11.86 4.85 10.67
CA VAL A 5 -13.08 4.47 9.94
C VAL A 5 -13.82 3.38 10.72
N GLU A 6 -13.10 2.38 11.20
CA GLU A 6 -13.66 1.30 12.03
C GLU A 6 -14.21 1.81 13.37
N ASP A 7 -13.48 2.69 14.06
CA ASP A 7 -13.92 3.33 15.32
C ASP A 7 -15.16 4.22 15.10
N ALA A 8 -15.40 4.69 13.87
CA ALA A 8 -16.62 5.41 13.49
C ALA A 8 -17.81 4.49 13.14
N GLY A 9 -17.60 3.16 13.10
CA GLY A 9 -18.61 2.16 12.75
C GLY A 9 -18.76 1.91 11.24
N ASP A 10 -17.84 2.44 10.43
CA ASP A 10 -17.85 2.30 8.97
C ASP A 10 -16.91 1.17 8.49
N GLU A 11 -17.08 0.75 7.23
CA GLU A 11 -16.26 -0.28 6.59
C GLU A 11 -15.17 0.34 5.69
N VAL A 12 -13.93 -0.15 5.84
CA VAL A 12 -12.84 0.17 4.92
C VAL A 12 -12.90 -0.75 3.70
N VAL A 13 -13.45 -0.25 2.59
CA VAL A 13 -13.57 -1.04 1.34
C VAL A 13 -12.23 -1.27 0.62
N GLY A 14 -11.19 -0.50 0.97
CA GLY A 14 -9.84 -0.65 0.43
C GLY A 14 -8.97 0.59 0.64
N MET A 15 -7.71 0.48 0.23
CA MET A 15 -6.72 1.56 0.28
C MET A 15 -6.12 1.78 -1.10
N ALA A 16 -6.25 3.00 -1.61
CA ALA A 16 -5.61 3.43 -2.84
C ALA A 16 -4.31 4.19 -2.51
N ILE A 17 -3.19 3.68 -3.01
CA ILE A 17 -1.86 4.21 -2.78
C ILE A 17 -1.35 4.83 -4.09
N ALA A 18 -1.02 6.12 -4.08
CA ALA A 18 -0.50 6.77 -5.27
C ALA A 18 0.90 6.24 -5.65
N ILE A 19 1.78 6.04 -4.66
CA ILE A 19 3.14 5.52 -4.84
C ILE A 19 3.44 4.52 -3.70
N GLU A 20 3.63 3.26 -4.03
CA GLU A 20 3.98 2.20 -3.08
C GLU A 20 5.49 1.95 -3.10
N LYS A 21 6.12 1.84 -1.92
CA LYS A 21 7.48 1.30 -1.78
C LYS A 21 7.38 -0.19 -1.45
N SER A 22 7.40 -1.04 -2.46
CA SER A 22 7.15 -2.48 -2.33
C SER A 22 8.25 -3.24 -1.59
N PHE A 23 9.45 -2.66 -1.46
CA PHE A 23 10.53 -3.17 -0.60
C PHE A 23 10.31 -2.90 0.89
N GLN A 24 9.24 -2.18 1.28
CA GLN A 24 8.87 -1.97 2.67
C GLN A 24 7.66 -2.83 3.03
N PRO A 25 7.53 -3.28 4.29
CA PRO A 25 6.50 -4.24 4.72
C PRO A 25 5.09 -3.63 4.85
N GLY A 26 4.87 -2.40 4.37
CA GLY A 26 3.61 -1.68 4.57
C GLY A 26 2.42 -2.38 3.91
N ARG A 27 2.58 -2.81 2.65
CA ARG A 27 1.54 -3.52 1.89
C ARG A 27 1.16 -4.83 2.55
N GLU A 28 2.15 -5.66 2.88
CA GLU A 28 1.97 -6.97 3.52
C GLU A 28 1.17 -6.83 4.83
N ARG A 29 1.49 -5.84 5.66
CA ARG A 29 0.74 -5.59 6.91
C ARG A 29 -0.73 -5.24 6.67
N LEU A 30 -1.03 -4.50 5.59
CA LEU A 30 -2.41 -4.12 5.25
C LEU A 30 -3.17 -5.31 4.66
N GLU A 31 -2.54 -6.09 3.78
CA GLU A 31 -3.13 -7.31 3.21
C GLU A 31 -3.37 -8.37 4.30
N HIS A 32 -2.43 -8.56 5.25
CA HIS A 32 -2.61 -9.44 6.40
C HIS A 32 -3.71 -8.97 7.36
N ALA A 33 -3.97 -7.66 7.43
CA ALA A 33 -5.10 -7.11 8.17
C ALA A 33 -6.43 -7.24 7.40
N GLY A 34 -6.43 -7.83 6.20
CA GLY A 34 -7.62 -8.10 5.40
C GLY A 34 -8.04 -6.96 4.47
N TYR A 35 -7.25 -5.89 4.34
CA TYR A 35 -7.59 -4.78 3.47
C TYR A 35 -7.17 -5.05 2.02
N ARG A 36 -8.04 -4.68 1.08
CA ARG A 36 -7.69 -4.55 -0.33
C ARG A 36 -6.74 -3.36 -0.52
N VAL A 37 -5.59 -3.58 -1.15
CA VAL A 37 -4.60 -2.53 -1.43
C VAL A 37 -4.39 -2.41 -2.94
N GLU A 38 -4.59 -1.22 -3.47
CA GLU A 38 -4.40 -0.88 -4.88
C GLU A 38 -3.36 0.23 -4.99
N SER A 39 -2.38 0.06 -5.87
CA SER A 39 -1.26 1.00 -6.01
C SER A 39 -1.09 1.43 -7.45
N LEU A 40 -1.08 2.74 -7.73
CA LEU A 40 -0.94 3.27 -9.09
C LEU A 40 0.47 3.06 -9.65
N VAL A 41 1.49 3.15 -8.79
CA VAL A 41 2.87 2.79 -9.13
C VAL A 41 3.53 2.09 -7.95
N ARG A 42 4.36 1.09 -8.26
CA ARG A 42 5.04 0.26 -7.26
C ARG A 42 6.54 0.31 -7.47
N ILE A 43 7.27 0.83 -6.49
CA ILE A 43 8.73 0.93 -6.49
C ILE A 43 9.30 -0.35 -5.89
N LYS A 44 10.01 -1.12 -6.70
CA LYS A 44 10.73 -2.32 -6.31
C LYS A 44 11.94 -1.99 -5.44
N GLU A 45 12.73 -0.98 -5.81
CA GLU A 45 13.90 -0.52 -5.06
C GLU A 45 14.30 0.91 -5.48
N PHE A 46 15.11 1.55 -4.64
CA PHE A 46 15.88 2.72 -5.04
C PHE A 46 17.29 2.28 -5.42
N LYS A 47 17.70 2.59 -6.65
CA LYS A 47 19.02 2.20 -7.19
C LYS A 47 19.59 3.35 -8.01
N ASP A 48 20.87 3.65 -7.82
CA ASP A 48 21.60 4.69 -8.56
C ASP A 48 20.88 6.05 -8.58
N ASN A 49 20.31 6.45 -7.43
CA ASN A 49 19.50 7.68 -7.26
C ASN A 49 18.23 7.74 -8.14
N GLY A 50 17.74 6.59 -8.62
CA GLY A 50 16.51 6.42 -9.37
C GLY A 50 15.54 5.43 -8.73
N CYS A 51 14.31 5.40 -9.23
CA CYS A 51 13.30 4.41 -8.87
C CYS A 51 13.31 3.26 -9.87
N VAL A 52 13.44 2.03 -9.39
CA VAL A 52 13.15 0.83 -10.18
C VAL A 52 11.73 0.41 -9.86
N PHE A 53 10.86 0.37 -10.87
CA PHE A 53 9.46 0.00 -10.70
C PHE A 53 9.26 -1.51 -10.84
N ILE A 54 8.17 -2.03 -10.29
CA ILE A 54 7.67 -3.38 -10.60
C ILE A 54 6.97 -3.30 -11.96
N GLU A 55 7.33 -4.17 -12.89
CA GLU A 55 6.56 -4.42 -14.11
C GLU A 55 5.53 -5.51 -13.81
N ASP A 56 4.28 -5.30 -14.24
CA ASP A 56 3.17 -6.24 -14.06
C ASP A 56 3.30 -7.48 -14.97
#